data_AF-A0A4Y7JM70-F1
#
_entry.id   AF-A0A4Y7JM70-F1
#
_cell.length_a   1.000
_cell.length_b   1.000
_cell.length_c   1.000
_cell.angle_alpha   90.00
_cell.angle_beta   90.00
_cell.angle_gamma   90.00
#
_symmetry.space_group_name_H-M   'P 1'
#
loop_
_entity.id
_entity.type
_entity.pdbx_description
1 polymer ?
#
loop_
_entity_poly.entity_id
_entity_poly.type
_entity_poly.pdbx_seq_one_letter_code
_entity_poly.pdbx_strand_id
1 'polypeptide(L)'
;MLVSIVIYDRYFVPLVRRYTKNPRGVTILQRMGIGIVLHIMVMLTAFLMERKRLQVIKDNGITGKSVIVPLPIFILLPQYVLMGVSASFFLVANLEFFYDQAPESMKSIGTSYYTSSLGIGQFLGSFLLKTVANITERRGTGWILDNINLSHLDYYYAFLGILSFLNLMLFLVFTKWYVYKVEPESEEE
;
A
#
# COMPACT_ATOMS: atom_id res chain seq x y z
N MET A 1 -4.39 -10.54 -3.29
CA MET A 1 -5.52 -9.60 -3.54
C MET A 1 -6.81 -10.37 -3.80
N LEU A 2 -6.98 -11.09 -4.91
CA LEU A 2 -8.25 -11.80 -5.21
C LEU A 2 -8.68 -12.78 -4.10
N VAL A 3 -7.77 -13.63 -3.65
CA VAL A 3 -8.03 -14.54 -2.50
C VAL A 3 -8.35 -13.75 -1.23
N SER A 4 -7.64 -12.64 -0.99
CA SER A 4 -7.87 -11.75 0.14
C SER A 4 -9.26 -11.10 0.11
N ILE A 5 -9.77 -10.75 -1.07
CA ILE A 5 -11.14 -10.23 -1.25
C ILE A 5 -12.16 -11.30 -0.91
N VAL A 6 -11.99 -12.53 -1.42
CA VAL A 6 -12.88 -13.65 -1.09
C VAL A 6 -12.91 -13.90 0.43
N ILE A 7 -11.76 -13.85 1.09
CA ILE A 7 -11.68 -14.00 2.55
C ILE A 7 -12.33 -12.81 3.27
N TYR A 8 -12.11 -11.59 2.78
CA TYR A 8 -12.69 -10.37 3.33
C TYR A 8 -14.23 -10.42 3.27
N ASP A 9 -14.80 -10.70 2.09
CA ASP A 9 -16.25 -10.72 1.88
C ASP A 9 -16.91 -11.88 2.64
N ARG A 10 -16.25 -13.05 2.70
CA ARG A 10 -16.83 -14.26 3.31
C ARG A 10 -16.70 -14.34 4.82
N TYR A 11 -15.62 -13.79 5.40
CA TYR A 11 -15.32 -13.96 6.82
C TYR A 11 -15.22 -12.63 7.57
N PHE A 12 -14.57 -11.62 6.99
CA PHE A 12 -14.37 -10.34 7.68
C PHE A 12 -15.65 -9.51 7.75
N VAL A 13 -16.37 -9.35 6.63
CA VAL A 13 -17.61 -8.56 6.57
C VAL A 13 -18.71 -9.09 7.52
N PRO A 14 -19.02 -10.40 7.58
CA PRO A 14 -20.02 -10.91 8.51
C PRO A 14 -19.62 -10.76 9.98
N LEU A 15 -18.33 -10.96 10.29
CA LEU A 15 -17.79 -10.84 11.65
C LEU A 15 -17.88 -9.40 12.15
N VAL A 16 -17.48 -8.45 11.30
CA VAL A 16 -17.48 -7.03 11.67
C VAL A 16 -18.91 -6.49 11.72
N ARG A 17 -19.79 -6.84 10.76
CA ARG A 17 -21.22 -6.46 10.81
C ARG A 17 -21.90 -6.88 12.10
N ARG A 18 -21.54 -8.05 12.65
CA ARG A 18 -22.04 -8.54 13.95
C ARG A 18 -21.61 -7.67 15.13
N TYR A 19 -20.45 -7.01 15.04
CA TYR A 19 -19.88 -6.19 16.10
C TYR A 19 -20.26 -4.71 15.99
N THR A 20 -20.21 -4.13 14.78
CA THR A 20 -20.46 -2.70 14.55
C THR A 20 -21.92 -2.35 14.27
N LYS A 21 -22.82 -3.33 14.09
CA LYS A 21 -24.24 -3.14 13.72
C LYS A 21 -24.47 -2.30 12.44
N ASN A 22 -23.42 -1.99 11.69
CA ASN A 22 -23.48 -1.28 10.42
C ASN A 22 -23.68 -2.31 9.28
N PRO A 23 -24.64 -2.14 8.35
CA PRO A 23 -24.85 -3.05 7.22
C PRO A 23 -23.59 -3.25 6.36
N ARG A 24 -22.71 -2.24 6.26
CA ARG A 24 -21.39 -2.32 5.57
C ARG A 24 -20.23 -2.76 6.48
N GLY A 25 -20.47 -2.95 7.79
CA GLY A 25 -19.46 -3.34 8.78
C GLY A 25 -18.55 -2.18 9.21
N VAL A 26 -17.74 -1.62 8.30
CA VAL A 26 -16.77 -0.54 8.57
C VAL A 26 -17.05 0.63 7.62
N THR A 27 -16.83 1.88 8.03
CA THR A 27 -16.99 3.02 7.10
C THR A 27 -15.94 2.95 5.99
N ILE A 28 -16.26 3.50 4.81
CA ILE A 28 -15.35 3.47 3.65
C ILE A 28 -13.98 4.10 3.99
N LEU A 29 -13.97 5.21 4.74
CA LEU A 29 -12.74 5.90 5.14
C LEU A 29 -11.95 5.10 6.18
N GLN A 30 -12.62 4.42 7.12
CA GLN A 30 -11.95 3.52 8.06
C GLN A 30 -11.33 2.32 7.33
N ARG A 31 -12.02 1.74 6.35
CA ARG A 31 -11.50 0.65 5.52
C ARG A 31 -10.26 1.09 4.72
N MET A 32 -10.29 2.29 4.14
CA MET A 32 -9.11 2.90 3.51
C MET A 32 -7.96 3.07 4.51
N GLY A 33 -8.23 3.61 5.70
CA GLY A 33 -7.25 3.80 6.77
C GLY A 33 -6.56 2.49 7.20
N ILE A 34 -7.33 1.41 7.36
CA ILE A 34 -6.78 0.06 7.64
C ILE A 34 -5.84 -0.37 6.51
N GLY A 35 -6.24 -0.15 5.26
CA GLY A 35 -5.40 -0.45 4.10
C GLY A 35 -4.05 0.28 4.13
N ILE A 36 -4.04 1.56 4.50
CA ILE A 36 -2.82 2.37 4.64
C ILE A 36 -1.95 1.86 5.80
N VAL A 37 -2.54 1.55 6.96
CA VAL A 37 -1.79 0.97 8.11
C VAL A 37 -1.15 -0.36 7.73
N LEU A 38 -1.89 -1.23 7.05
CA LEU A 38 -1.35 -2.50 6.54
C LEU A 38 -0.23 -2.26 5.53
N HIS A 39 -0.30 -1.22 4.70
CA HIS A 39 0.76 -0.88 3.76
C HIS A 39 2.06 -0.47 4.47
N ILE A 40 1.97 0.26 5.58
CA ILE A 40 3.13 0.57 6.43
C ILE A 40 3.77 -0.72 6.95
N MET A 41 2.95 -1.69 7.38
CA MET A 41 3.43 -3.02 7.79
C MET A 41 4.08 -3.81 6.65
N VAL A 42 3.61 -3.65 5.41
CA VAL A 42 4.26 -4.21 4.21
C VAL A 42 5.67 -3.64 4.05
N MET A 43 5.81 -2.31 4.12
CA MET A 43 7.12 -1.65 4.00
C MET A 43 8.08 -2.06 5.13
N LEU A 44 7.58 -2.17 6.37
CA LEU A 44 8.37 -2.67 7.51
C LEU A 44 8.82 -4.12 7.28
N THR A 45 7.93 -4.98 6.79
CA THR A 45 8.28 -6.37 6.48
C THR A 45 9.33 -6.45 5.38
N ALA A 46 9.17 -5.66 4.31
CA ALA A 46 10.13 -5.58 3.21
C ALA A 46 11.52 -5.14 3.68
N PHE A 47 11.57 -4.11 4.53
CA PHE A 47 12.80 -3.67 5.18
C PHE A 47 13.50 -4.79 5.96
N LEU A 48 12.75 -5.54 6.79
CA LEU A 48 13.31 -6.64 7.57
C LEU A 48 13.80 -7.80 6.70
N MET A 49 13.05 -8.16 5.66
CA MET A 49 13.43 -9.24 4.75
C MET A 49 14.67 -8.86 3.94
N GLU A 50 14.77 -7.61 3.51
CA GLU A 50 15.94 -7.13 2.78
C GLU A 50 17.17 -7.05 3.67
N ARG A 51 17.03 -6.63 4.93
CA ARG A 51 18.14 -6.71 5.90
C ARG A 51 18.64 -8.13 6.10
N LYS A 52 17.72 -9.10 6.19
CA LYS A 52 18.10 -10.52 6.28
C LYS A 52 18.83 -10.99 5.02
N ARG A 53 18.41 -10.54 3.83
CA ARG A 53 19.11 -10.82 2.56
C ARG A 53 20.53 -10.24 2.55
N LEU A 54 20.68 -8.98 2.94
CA LEU A 54 21.98 -8.30 3.02
C LEU A 54 22.91 -8.94 4.08
N GLN A 55 22.36 -9.45 5.18
CA GLN A 55 23.15 -10.18 6.17
C GLN A 55 23.74 -11.47 5.59
N VAL A 56 22.93 -12.27 4.89
CA VAL A 56 23.42 -13.50 4.23
C VAL A 56 24.47 -13.17 3.16
N ILE A 57 24.32 -12.07 2.42
CA ILE A 57 25.34 -11.59 1.47
C ILE A 57 26.68 -11.34 2.18
N LYS A 58 26.65 -10.63 3.31
CA LYS A 58 27.85 -10.31 4.10
C LYS A 58 28.51 -11.58 4.65
N ASP A 59 27.72 -12.48 5.22
CA ASP A 59 28.21 -13.72 5.83
C ASP A 59 28.87 -14.65 4.80
N ASN A 60 28.43 -14.58 3.53
CA ASN A 60 28.97 -15.39 2.43
C ASN A 60 29.96 -14.61 1.53
N GLY A 61 30.28 -13.36 1.86
CA GLY A 61 31.23 -12.54 1.08
C GLY A 61 30.81 -12.27 -0.38
N ILE A 62 29.50 -12.20 -0.66
CA ILE A 62 28.99 -12.10 -2.03
C ILE A 62 29.09 -10.65 -2.54
N THR A 63 29.85 -10.40 -3.61
CA THR A 63 29.99 -9.05 -4.20
C THR A 63 29.63 -8.97 -5.69
N GLY A 64 29.57 -10.12 -6.38
CA GLY A 64 29.28 -10.19 -7.82
C GLY A 64 27.82 -9.84 -8.16
N LYS A 65 27.63 -9.12 -9.28
CA LYS A 65 26.32 -8.65 -9.78
C LYS A 65 25.33 -9.78 -10.09
N SER A 66 25.81 -10.95 -10.48
CA SER A 66 24.99 -12.10 -10.89
C SER A 66 25.14 -13.32 -9.98
N VAL A 67 25.70 -13.13 -8.78
CA VAL A 67 25.86 -14.23 -7.82
C VAL A 67 24.54 -14.44 -7.09
N ILE A 68 24.05 -15.69 -7.13
CA ILE A 68 22.82 -16.09 -6.45
C ILE A 68 23.07 -16.09 -4.95
N VAL A 69 22.26 -15.33 -4.23
CA VAL A 69 22.26 -15.35 -2.76
C VAL A 69 21.59 -16.66 -2.31
N PRO A 70 22.20 -17.44 -1.40
CA PRO A 70 21.65 -18.72 -0.93
C PRO A 70 20.46 -18.51 0.01
N LEU A 71 19.36 -18.00 -0.52
CA LEU A 71 18.15 -17.66 0.20
C LEU A 71 16.92 -18.16 -0.58
N PRO A 72 15.99 -18.87 0.05
CA PRO A 72 14.78 -19.30 -0.61
C PRO A 72 13.90 -18.09 -0.96
N ILE A 73 13.27 -18.13 -2.13
CA ILE A 73 12.35 -17.07 -2.59
C ILE A 73 11.17 -16.83 -1.62
N PHE A 74 10.83 -17.83 -0.81
CA PHE A 74 9.80 -17.74 0.22
C PHE A 74 10.04 -16.64 1.26
N ILE A 75 11.26 -16.10 1.38
CA ILE A 75 11.50 -14.92 2.24
C ILE A 75 10.70 -13.69 1.80
N LEU A 76 10.32 -13.60 0.52
CA LEU A 76 9.48 -12.51 -0.01
C LEU A 76 7.98 -12.77 0.24
N LEU A 77 7.59 -13.99 0.59
CA LEU A 77 6.18 -14.35 0.76
C LEU A 77 5.44 -13.44 1.77
N PRO A 78 6.00 -13.12 2.97
CA PRO A 78 5.29 -12.33 3.96
C PRO A 78 4.89 -10.93 3.45
N GLN A 79 5.81 -10.22 2.79
CA GLN A 79 5.53 -8.88 2.26
C GLN A 79 4.47 -8.92 1.15
N TYR A 80 4.49 -9.91 0.25
CA TYR A 80 3.54 -10.00 -0.85
C TYR A 80 2.14 -10.43 -0.40
N VAL A 81 2.04 -11.33 0.59
CA VAL A 81 0.76 -11.69 1.20
C VAL A 81 0.14 -10.48 1.89
N LEU A 82 0.92 -9.77 2.72
CA LEU A 82 0.46 -8.54 3.39
C LEU A 82 0.06 -7.46 2.37
N MET A 83 0.82 -7.29 1.29
CA MET A 83 0.51 -6.34 0.22
C MET A 83 -0.83 -6.66 -0.45
N GLY A 84 -1.09 -7.95 -0.70
CA GLY A 84 -2.36 -8.40 -1.25
C GLY A 84 -3.55 -8.10 -0.35
N VAL A 85 -3.38 -8.20 0.97
CA VAL A 85 -4.42 -7.86 1.96
C VAL A 85 -4.59 -6.35 2.04
N SER A 86 -3.50 -5.58 2.21
CA SER A 86 -3.54 -4.11 2.22
C SER A 86 -4.26 -3.55 0.99
N ALA A 87 -3.93 -4.04 -0.21
CA ALA A 87 -4.56 -3.63 -1.47
C ALA A 87 -6.07 -3.92 -1.49
N SER A 88 -6.54 -5.06 -0.96
CA SER A 88 -7.97 -5.37 -0.91
C SER A 88 -8.78 -4.48 0.05
N PHE A 89 -8.14 -3.95 1.09
CA PHE A 89 -8.76 -2.96 1.97
C PHE A 89 -8.75 -1.58 1.32
N PHE A 90 -7.61 -1.14 0.79
CA PHE A 90 -7.46 0.21 0.27
C PHE A 90 -8.13 0.42 -1.09
N LEU A 91 -7.78 -0.37 -2.12
CA LEU A 91 -8.20 -0.10 -3.50
C LEU A 91 -9.70 -0.24 -3.69
N VAL A 92 -10.30 -1.27 -3.09
CA VAL A 92 -11.75 -1.50 -3.16
C VAL A 92 -12.50 -0.33 -2.50
N ALA A 93 -12.07 0.07 -1.30
CA ALA A 93 -12.67 1.18 -0.58
C ALA A 93 -12.46 2.53 -1.29
N ASN A 94 -11.30 2.72 -1.93
CA ASN A 94 -10.99 3.94 -2.65
C ASN A 94 -11.84 4.08 -3.91
N LEU A 95 -12.04 3.00 -4.67
CA LEU A 95 -12.96 2.99 -5.80
C LEU A 95 -14.41 3.24 -5.35
N GLU A 96 -14.86 2.54 -4.31
CA GLU A 96 -16.20 2.74 -3.71
C GLU A 96 -16.39 4.19 -3.26
N PHE A 97 -15.38 4.79 -2.62
CA PHE A 97 -15.41 6.19 -2.20
C PHE A 97 -15.63 7.15 -3.38
N PHE A 98 -14.81 7.03 -4.43
CA PHE A 98 -14.91 7.92 -5.59
C PHE A 98 -16.23 7.75 -6.36
N TYR A 99 -16.83 6.56 -6.31
CA TYR A 99 -18.11 6.30 -6.96
C TYR A 99 -19.30 6.77 -6.12
N ASP A 100 -19.38 6.37 -4.84
CA ASP A 100 -20.53 6.65 -3.97
C ASP A 100 -20.60 8.11 -3.54
N GLN A 101 -19.46 8.76 -3.34
CA GLN A 101 -19.43 10.16 -2.89
C GLN A 101 -19.57 11.16 -4.04
N ALA A 102 -19.54 10.70 -5.30
CA ALA A 102 -19.82 11.55 -6.43
C ALA A 102 -21.32 11.92 -6.52
N PRO A 103 -21.68 13.11 -7.02
CA PRO A 103 -23.04 13.38 -7.51
C PRO A 103 -23.47 12.33 -8.54
N GLU A 104 -24.76 12.03 -8.63
CA GLU A 104 -25.25 10.95 -9.51
C GLU A 104 -24.87 11.15 -10.98
N SER A 105 -24.96 12.39 -11.46
CA SER A 105 -24.57 12.78 -12.82
C SER A 105 -23.06 12.72 -13.08
N MET A 106 -22.24 12.55 -12.04
CA MET A 106 -20.77 12.59 -12.11
C MET A 106 -20.10 11.29 -11.65
N LYS A 107 -20.85 10.21 -11.43
CA LYS A 107 -20.28 8.90 -11.02
C LYS A 107 -19.18 8.41 -11.96
N SER A 108 -19.36 8.56 -13.27
CA SER A 108 -18.33 8.21 -14.25
C SER A 108 -17.05 9.07 -14.11
N ILE A 109 -17.20 10.35 -13.75
CA ILE A 109 -16.06 11.24 -13.51
C ILE A 109 -15.33 10.80 -12.24
N GLY A 110 -16.04 10.39 -11.20
CA GLY A 110 -15.47 9.80 -9.97
C GLY A 110 -14.56 8.61 -10.27
N THR A 111 -15.05 7.64 -11.06
CA THR A 111 -14.23 6.48 -11.47
C THR A 111 -13.01 6.89 -12.32
N SER A 112 -13.15 7.90 -13.19
CA SER A 112 -12.02 8.44 -13.95
C SER A 112 -10.98 9.13 -13.05
N TYR A 113 -11.39 9.81 -11.99
CA TYR A 113 -10.47 10.36 -10.99
C TYR A 113 -9.72 9.26 -10.26
N TYR A 114 -10.40 8.17 -9.88
CA TYR A 114 -9.76 7.01 -9.29
C TYR A 114 -8.66 6.44 -10.21
N THR A 115 -8.97 6.15 -11.47
CA THR A 115 -7.97 5.58 -12.40
C THR A 115 -6.84 6.57 -12.71
N SER A 116 -7.16 7.85 -12.86
CA SER A 116 -6.15 8.90 -13.06
C SER A 116 -5.21 9.04 -11.86
N SER A 117 -5.74 8.94 -10.63
CA SER A 117 -4.94 8.99 -9.41
C SER A 117 -3.94 7.82 -9.33
N LEU A 118 -4.33 6.62 -9.77
CA LEU A 118 -3.42 5.48 -9.89
C LEU A 118 -2.29 5.77 -10.89
N GLY A 119 -2.62 6.33 -12.05
CA GLY A 119 -1.63 6.71 -13.06
C GLY A 119 -0.63 7.74 -12.54
N ILE A 120 -1.12 8.80 -11.89
CA ILE A 120 -0.27 9.81 -11.22
C ILE A 120 0.63 9.13 -10.18
N GLY A 121 0.10 8.19 -9.39
CA GLY A 121 0.88 7.41 -8.43
C GLY A 121 2.05 6.65 -9.06
N GLN A 122 1.85 6.04 -10.24
CA GLN A 122 2.93 5.34 -10.96
C GLN A 122 4.03 6.29 -11.45
N PHE A 123 3.64 7.47 -11.96
CA PHE A 123 4.62 8.49 -12.36
C PHE A 123 5.39 9.03 -11.17
N LEU A 124 4.71 9.35 -10.06
CA LEU A 124 5.35 9.79 -8.82
C LEU A 124 6.30 8.71 -8.27
N GLY A 125 5.90 7.45 -8.28
CA GLY A 125 6.74 6.33 -7.87
C GLY A 125 8.02 6.23 -8.70
N SER A 126 7.90 6.34 -10.02
CA SER A 126 9.05 6.31 -10.95
C SER A 126 9.98 7.51 -10.75
N PHE A 127 9.41 8.71 -10.59
CA PHE A 127 10.14 9.93 -10.29
C PHE A 127 10.89 9.83 -8.96
N LEU A 128 10.23 9.33 -7.92
CA LEU A 128 10.80 9.14 -6.59
C LEU A 128 11.95 8.14 -6.61
N LEU A 129 11.76 6.98 -7.26
CA LEU A 129 12.79 5.97 -7.45
C LEU A 129 14.04 6.56 -8.11
N LYS A 130 13.87 7.22 -9.27
CA LYS A 130 14.98 7.83 -10.02
C LYS A 130 15.71 8.90 -9.21
N THR A 131 14.96 9.72 -8.47
CA THR A 131 15.52 10.80 -7.65
C THR A 131 16.34 10.24 -6.49
N VAL A 132 15.80 9.25 -5.76
CA VAL A 132 16.50 8.61 -4.63
C VAL A 132 17.74 7.85 -5.13
N ALA A 133 17.63 7.11 -6.24
CA ALA A 133 18.78 6.43 -6.86
C ALA A 133 19.92 7.43 -7.15
N ASN A 134 19.63 8.50 -7.88
CA ASN A 134 20.61 9.52 -8.24
C ASN A 134 21.25 10.21 -7.02
N ILE A 135 20.46 10.55 -6.00
CA ILE A 135 20.97 11.25 -4.80
C ILE A 135 21.86 10.32 -3.97
N THR A 136 21.41 9.07 -3.76
CA THR A 136 22.09 8.12 -2.88
C THR A 136 23.34 7.53 -3.50
N GLU A 137 23.38 7.38 -4.83
CA GLU A 137 24.57 7.01 -5.59
C GLU A 137 25.65 8.08 -5.49
N ARG A 138 25.31 9.37 -5.70
CA ARG A 138 26.26 10.50 -5.55
C ARG A 138 26.86 10.62 -4.15
N ARG A 139 26.14 10.18 -3.13
CA ARG A 139 26.59 10.18 -1.72
C ARG A 139 27.38 8.94 -1.33
N GLY A 140 27.62 8.01 -2.26
CA GLY A 140 28.45 6.81 -2.05
C GLY A 140 27.75 5.66 -1.32
N THR A 141 26.50 5.81 -0.87
CA THR A 141 25.75 4.74 -0.20
C THR A 141 24.96 3.85 -1.16
N GLY A 142 24.50 4.39 -2.31
CA GLY A 142 23.77 3.65 -3.35
C GLY A 142 22.61 2.79 -2.84
N TRP A 143 21.44 3.39 -2.59
CA TRP A 143 20.28 2.60 -2.12
C TRP A 143 19.69 1.72 -3.22
N ILE A 144 19.75 2.21 -4.45
CA ILE A 144 19.25 1.54 -5.65
C ILE A 144 20.37 1.62 -6.68
N LEU A 145 21.03 0.49 -6.93
CA LEU A 145 22.11 0.35 -7.91
C LEU A 145 21.74 -0.74 -8.92
N ASP A 146 22.46 -0.73 -10.03
CA ASP A 146 22.41 -1.81 -11.02
C ASP A 146 22.76 -3.19 -10.43
N ASN A 147 23.64 -3.21 -9.43
CA ASN A 147 23.97 -4.41 -8.67
C ASN A 147 23.12 -4.47 -7.40
N ILE A 148 22.08 -5.30 -7.41
CA ILE A 148 21.18 -5.47 -6.27
C ILE A 148 21.90 -6.01 -5.02
N ASN A 149 22.98 -6.77 -5.17
CA ASN A 149 23.73 -7.32 -4.04
C ASN A 149 24.54 -6.24 -3.30
N LEU A 150 24.83 -5.12 -3.97
CA LEU A 150 25.47 -3.94 -3.37
C LEU A 150 24.48 -2.85 -2.97
N SER A 151 23.21 -2.97 -3.39
CA SER A 151 22.19 -1.97 -3.14
C SER A 151 21.66 -2.05 -1.71
N HIS A 152 21.52 -0.90 -1.07
CA HIS A 152 20.83 -0.78 0.22
C HIS A 152 19.33 -0.54 0.05
N LEU A 153 18.63 -1.53 -0.53
CA LEU A 153 17.18 -1.46 -0.73
C LEU A 153 16.39 -1.39 0.58
N ASP A 154 16.98 -1.86 1.68
CA ASP A 154 16.39 -1.74 3.01
C ASP A 154 16.14 -0.26 3.37
N TYR A 155 17.10 0.62 3.09
CA TYR A 155 16.91 2.06 3.31
C TYR A 155 15.80 2.65 2.43
N TYR A 156 15.65 2.19 1.19
CA TYR A 156 14.56 2.63 0.33
C TYR A 156 13.19 2.17 0.87
N TYR A 157 13.06 0.93 1.34
CA TYR A 157 11.83 0.44 1.97
C TYR A 157 11.51 1.17 3.28
N ALA A 158 12.51 1.46 4.11
CA ALA A 158 12.34 2.25 5.32
C ALA A 158 11.84 3.69 4.97
N PHE A 159 12.42 4.30 3.95
CA PHE A 159 11.98 5.61 3.45
C PHE A 159 10.53 5.59 2.96
N LEU A 160 10.13 4.60 2.17
CA LEU A 160 8.74 4.43 1.74
C LEU A 160 7.79 4.18 2.93
N GLY A 161 8.25 3.46 3.96
CA GLY A 161 7.52 3.28 5.21
C GLY A 161 7.25 4.59 5.93
N ILE A 162 8.26 5.45 6.06
CA ILE A 162 8.12 6.79 6.65
C ILE A 162 7.17 7.65 5.82
N LEU A 163 7.32 7.65 4.48
CA LEU A 163 6.44 8.40 3.59
C LEU A 163 4.98 7.93 3.71
N SER A 164 4.76 6.62 3.82
CA SER A 164 3.44 6.02 4.02
C SER A 164 2.84 6.40 5.37
N PHE A 165 3.67 6.50 6.42
CA PHE A 165 3.24 6.98 7.73
C PHE A 165 2.85 8.47 7.71
N LEU A 166 3.62 9.32 7.03
CA LEU A 166 3.24 10.73 6.83
C LEU A 166 1.93 10.85 6.03
N ASN A 167 1.76 10.01 5.00
CA ASN A 167 0.51 9.93 4.26
C ASN A 167 -0.68 9.51 5.15
N LEU A 168 -0.48 8.56 6.07
CA LEU A 168 -1.52 8.20 7.05
C LEU A 168 -1.90 9.40 7.93
N MET A 169 -0.92 10.18 8.41
CA MET A 169 -1.20 11.35 9.23
C MET A 169 -2.00 12.41 8.47
N LEU A 170 -1.62 12.69 7.22
CA LEU A 170 -2.39 13.60 6.36
C LEU A 170 -3.81 13.07 6.11
N PHE A 171 -3.94 11.76 5.82
CA PHE A 171 -5.24 11.12 5.66
C PHE A 171 -6.11 11.27 6.92
N LEU A 172 -5.56 11.08 8.11
CA LEU A 172 -6.30 11.26 9.37
C LEU A 172 -6.74 12.72 9.59
N VAL A 173 -5.95 13.71 9.16
CA VAL A 173 -6.36 15.12 9.21
C VAL A 173 -7.52 15.38 8.26
N PHE A 174 -7.42 14.93 7.00
CA PHE A 174 -8.49 15.16 6.02
C PHE A 174 -9.78 14.43 6.36
N THR A 175 -9.70 13.19 6.86
CA THR A 175 -10.89 12.41 7.24
C THR A 175 -11.65 13.03 8.41
N LYS A 176 -10.99 13.75 9.33
CA LYS A 176 -11.67 14.51 10.40
C LYS A 176 -12.49 15.68 9.88
N TRP A 177 -12.12 16.25 8.74
CA TRP A 177 -12.83 17.37 8.12
C TRP A 177 -13.83 16.93 7.05
N TYR A 178 -13.80 15.66 6.66
CA TYR A 178 -14.66 15.14 5.61
C TYR A 178 -16.06 14.83 6.15
N VAL A 179 -17.08 15.31 5.42
CA VAL A 179 -18.49 15.00 5.69
C VAL A 179 -19.00 14.10 4.57
N TYR A 180 -19.56 12.95 4.95
CA TYR A 180 -20.16 12.01 4.01
C TYR A 180 -21.39 12.61 3.32
N LYS A 181 -21.55 12.28 2.03
CA LYS A 181 -22.81 12.53 1.33
C LYS A 181 -23.91 11.68 1.96
N VAL A 182 -25.01 12.31 2.35
CA VAL A 182 -26.22 11.65 2.85
C VAL A 182 -26.97 11.08 1.64
N GLU A 183 -27.26 9.78 1.63
CA GLU A 183 -28.17 9.19 0.65
C GLU A 183 -29.59 9.75 0.95
N PRO A 184 -30.32 10.28 -0.04
CA PRO A 184 -31.73 10.61 0.18
C PRO A 184 -32.44 9.32 0.57
N GLU A 185 -33.19 9.35 1.67
CA GLU A 185 -34.12 8.28 2.01
C GLU A 185 -34.97 8.03 0.77
N SER A 186 -34.92 6.83 0.22
CA SER A 186 -35.86 6.41 -0.81
C SER A 186 -37.24 6.61 -0.22
N GLU A 187 -38.00 7.58 -0.73
CA GLU A 187 -39.43 7.68 -0.48
C GLU A 187 -40.02 6.31 -0.78
N GLU A 188 -40.46 5.61 0.26
CA GLU A 188 -41.26 4.39 0.14
C GLU A 188 -42.56 4.78 -0.56
N GLU A 189 -42.68 4.50 -1.86
CA GLU A 189 -43.94 4.51 -2.61
C GLU A 189 -44.82 3.29 -2.24
#